data_AF-A0A3L8BB37-F1
#
_entry.id   AF-A0A3L8BB37-F1
#
_cell.length_a   1.000
_cell.length_b   1.000
_cell.length_c   1.000
_cell.angle_alpha   90.00
_cell.angle_beta   90.00
_cell.angle_gamma   90.00
#
_symmetry.space_group_name_H-M   'P 1'
#
loop_
_entity.id
_entity.type
_entity.pdbx_description
1 polymer ?
#
loop_
_entity_poly.entity_id
_entity_poly.type
_entity_poly.pdbx_seq_one_letter_code
_entity_poly.pdbx_strand_id
1 'polypeptide(L)'
;MRESKLKRFLRTLKYRLILKFKPRKNRVYTQFYRFPNQYVAIVDRVIPELMQSSSYRDDDVLEIVIFACCNGAEAFTLSHLLKSKFPNLKFRIRGFDIVPEVISQAQTQKYTRDEVYCGPFVTEEFVAETFDKIDNDVYIIKPEIANPVQFAVGDMLDKPFMNSLGKVDLLFAQNVLFHLPPPKSKEAFANLVDLLKPGSTLFINGMDTDMRIKLTKRYGLDPLEYLIEEIHNDARVDRGAGWAGAYWGREPFSRSTKEWVRKHCTIFSLR
;
A
#
# COMPACT_ATOMS: atom_id res chain seq x y z
N MET A 1 28.78 -11.88 -0.77
CA MET A 1 29.72 -11.35 -1.78
C MET A 1 29.27 -9.95 -2.21
N ARG A 2 30.02 -8.87 -1.91
CA ARG A 2 29.63 -7.49 -2.30
C ARG A 2 29.64 -7.38 -3.83
N GLU A 3 28.53 -6.89 -4.39
CA GLU A 3 28.41 -6.61 -5.82
C GLU A 3 29.41 -5.49 -6.23
N SER A 4 30.15 -5.68 -7.32
CA SER A 4 31.13 -4.68 -7.77
C SER A 4 30.43 -3.39 -8.22
N LYS A 5 31.09 -2.23 -8.06
CA LYS A 5 30.54 -0.91 -8.44
C LYS A 5 30.10 -0.89 -9.92
N LEU A 6 30.90 -1.50 -10.81
CA LEU A 6 30.61 -1.60 -12.23
C LEU A 6 29.36 -2.45 -12.51
N LYS A 7 29.24 -3.61 -11.86
CA LYS A 7 28.08 -4.49 -12.01
C LYS A 7 26.79 -3.79 -11.55
N ARG A 8 26.84 -3.06 -10.43
CA ARG A 8 25.72 -2.25 -9.95
C ARG A 8 25.34 -1.15 -10.96
N PHE A 9 26.31 -0.44 -11.50
CA PHE A 9 26.08 0.60 -12.51
C PHE A 9 25.38 0.06 -13.77
N LEU A 10 25.88 -1.04 -14.34
CA LEU A 10 25.28 -1.68 -15.52
C LEU A 10 23.84 -2.15 -15.26
N ARG A 11 23.57 -2.69 -14.07
CA ARG A 11 22.21 -3.10 -13.66
C ARG A 11 21.26 -1.91 -13.53
N THR A 12 21.71 -0.80 -12.95
CA THR A 12 20.91 0.44 -12.89
C THR A 12 20.62 0.98 -14.28
N LEU A 13 21.58 0.95 -15.21
CA LEU A 13 21.37 1.37 -16.59
C LEU A 13 20.34 0.47 -17.30
N LYS A 14 20.47 -0.85 -17.16
CA LYS A 14 19.50 -1.82 -17.68
C LYS A 14 18.09 -1.57 -17.12
N TYR A 15 17.98 -1.35 -15.81
CA TYR A 15 16.70 -1.08 -15.15
C TYR A 15 16.03 0.18 -15.71
N ARG A 16 16.79 1.26 -15.91
CA ARG A 16 16.28 2.50 -16.54
C ARG A 16 15.75 2.27 -17.96
N LEU A 17 16.42 1.45 -18.76
CA LEU A 17 15.93 1.08 -20.10
C LEU A 17 14.62 0.27 -20.03
N ILE A 18 14.51 -0.67 -19.10
CA ILE A 18 13.29 -1.45 -18.88
C ILE A 18 12.12 -0.56 -18.46
N LEU A 19 12.36 0.39 -17.55
CA LEU A 19 11.34 1.34 -17.13
C LEU A 19 10.85 2.20 -18.30
N LYS A 20 11.71 2.51 -19.27
CA LYS A 20 11.36 3.32 -20.43
C LYS A 20 10.64 2.54 -21.53
N PHE A 21 11.08 1.31 -21.85
CA PHE A 21 10.69 0.63 -23.08
C PHE A 21 9.86 -0.65 -22.88
N LYS A 22 9.89 -1.28 -21.69
CA LYS A 22 9.19 -2.57 -21.50
C LYS A 22 7.67 -2.34 -21.37
N PRO A 23 6.85 -3.04 -22.17
CA PRO A 23 5.39 -2.99 -22.05
C PRO A 23 4.93 -3.32 -20.64
N ARG A 24 3.86 -2.64 -20.20
CA ARG A 24 3.25 -2.88 -18.89
C ARG A 24 2.08 -3.85 -19.03
N LYS A 25 1.88 -4.70 -18.02
CA LYS A 25 0.74 -5.61 -17.91
C LYS A 25 0.16 -5.50 -16.51
N ASN A 26 -1.15 -5.44 -16.39
CA ASN A 26 -1.83 -5.51 -15.10
C ASN A 26 -1.60 -6.89 -14.48
N ARG A 27 -1.47 -6.92 -13.16
CA ARG A 27 -1.40 -8.14 -12.36
C ARG A 27 -2.17 -7.90 -11.08
N VAL A 28 -2.92 -8.91 -10.67
CA VAL A 28 -3.62 -8.93 -9.39
C VAL A 28 -2.84 -9.86 -8.46
N TYR A 29 -2.39 -9.33 -7.33
CA TYR A 29 -1.72 -10.10 -6.28
C TYR A 29 -1.72 -9.29 -4.99
N THR A 30 -2.22 -9.91 -3.93
CA THR A 30 -2.11 -9.44 -2.56
C THR A 30 -2.09 -10.64 -1.61
N GLN A 31 -1.78 -10.39 -0.35
CA GLN A 31 -1.76 -11.38 0.72
C GLN A 31 -2.01 -10.69 2.06
N PHE A 32 -2.55 -11.42 3.03
CA PHE A 32 -2.63 -10.93 4.40
C PHE A 32 -1.23 -10.66 4.96
N TYR A 33 -1.09 -9.61 5.78
CA TYR A 33 0.21 -9.20 6.33
C TYR A 33 1.33 -8.99 5.30
N ARG A 34 1.00 -8.46 4.12
CA ARG A 34 1.98 -8.22 3.04
C ARG A 34 3.20 -7.40 3.45
N PHE A 35 3.01 -6.36 4.27
CA PHE A 35 4.07 -5.47 4.76
C PHE A 35 3.97 -5.30 6.29
N PRO A 36 4.41 -6.29 7.10
CA PRO A 36 4.26 -6.25 8.55
C PRO A 36 4.84 -4.98 9.18
N ASN A 37 6.02 -4.52 8.74
CA ASN A 37 6.64 -3.31 9.30
C ASN A 37 5.89 -2.02 8.92
N GLN A 38 5.11 -2.04 7.84
CA GLN A 38 4.23 -0.91 7.52
C GLN A 38 3.09 -0.80 8.52
N TYR A 39 2.51 -1.93 8.92
CA TYR A 39 1.48 -1.99 9.93
C TYR A 39 2.00 -1.53 11.30
N VAL A 40 3.23 -1.90 11.65
CA VAL A 40 3.92 -1.35 12.84
C VAL A 40 4.04 0.18 12.75
N ALA A 41 4.50 0.72 11.61
CA ALA A 41 4.57 2.18 11.43
C ALA A 41 3.20 2.87 11.55
N ILE A 42 2.12 2.22 11.10
CA ILE A 42 0.76 2.76 11.25
C ILE A 42 0.37 2.87 12.72
N VAL A 43 0.59 1.82 13.50
CA VAL A 43 0.22 1.74 14.92
C VAL A 43 1.10 2.65 15.77
N ASP A 44 2.41 2.64 15.55
CA ASP A 44 3.35 3.30 16.46
C ASP A 44 3.50 4.79 16.17
N ARG A 45 3.24 5.21 14.92
CA ARG A 45 3.47 6.58 14.47
C ARG A 45 2.23 7.23 13.87
N VAL A 46 1.70 6.66 12.79
CA VAL A 46 0.70 7.36 11.95
C VAL A 46 -0.60 7.62 12.71
N ILE A 47 -1.20 6.61 13.34
CA ILE A 47 -2.45 6.78 14.09
C ILE A 47 -2.26 7.67 15.31
N PRO A 48 -1.23 7.47 16.17
CA PRO A 48 -0.98 8.38 17.29
C PRO A 48 -0.75 9.84 16.87
N GLU A 49 -0.01 10.10 15.80
CA GLU A 49 0.21 11.46 15.29
C GLU A 49 -1.10 12.10 14.78
N LEU A 50 -1.96 11.33 14.12
CA LEU A 50 -3.29 11.80 13.69
C LEU A 50 -4.19 12.14 14.90
N MET A 51 -4.22 11.27 15.91
CA MET A 51 -5.04 11.47 17.11
C MET A 51 -4.58 12.65 17.98
N GLN A 52 -3.29 13.00 17.91
CA GLN A 52 -2.72 14.16 18.62
C GLN A 52 -2.91 15.49 17.86
N SER A 53 -3.39 15.45 16.61
CA SER A 53 -3.66 16.65 15.84
C SER A 53 -4.76 17.50 16.50
N SER A 54 -4.60 18.82 16.48
CA SER A 54 -5.62 19.76 17.00
C SER A 54 -6.95 19.67 16.26
N SER A 55 -6.95 19.12 15.04
CA SER A 55 -8.13 18.89 14.21
C SER A 55 -8.90 17.62 14.57
N TYR A 56 -8.29 16.66 15.27
CA TYR A 56 -8.92 15.38 15.59
C TYR A 56 -9.93 15.53 16.74
N ARG A 57 -11.05 14.82 16.62
CA ARG A 57 -12.07 14.68 17.65
C ARG A 57 -12.35 13.20 17.88
N ASP A 58 -12.66 12.83 19.13
CA ASP A 58 -12.89 11.42 19.50
C ASP A 58 -14.08 10.78 18.77
N ASP A 59 -15.01 11.58 18.25
CA ASP A 59 -16.14 11.13 17.47
C ASP A 59 -15.89 11.08 15.95
N ASP A 60 -14.74 11.57 15.47
CA ASP A 60 -14.36 11.55 14.06
C ASP A 60 -14.25 10.12 13.53
N VAL A 61 -14.69 9.93 12.29
CA VAL A 61 -14.48 8.69 11.54
C VAL A 61 -13.24 8.86 10.67
N LEU A 62 -12.21 8.06 10.94
CA LEU A 62 -11.00 8.02 10.14
C LEU A 62 -11.29 7.48 8.74
N GLU A 63 -11.12 8.31 7.71
CA GLU A 63 -11.36 7.95 6.31
C GLU A 63 -10.14 7.30 5.68
N ILE A 64 -10.27 6.03 5.32
CA ILE A 64 -9.20 5.24 4.72
C ILE A 64 -9.60 4.80 3.32
N VAL A 65 -8.74 5.06 2.33
CA VAL A 65 -8.93 4.59 0.95
C VAL A 65 -7.75 3.73 0.51
N ILE A 66 -8.06 2.57 -0.08
CA ILE A 66 -7.06 1.63 -0.61
C ILE A 66 -7.34 1.39 -2.09
N PHE A 67 -6.45 1.91 -2.94
CA PHE A 67 -6.47 1.64 -4.38
C PHE A 67 -5.68 0.39 -4.75
N ALA A 68 -6.14 -0.30 -5.78
CA ALA A 68 -5.68 -1.62 -6.21
C ALA A 68 -5.75 -2.64 -5.07
N CYS A 69 -6.90 -2.68 -4.38
CA CYS A 69 -7.10 -3.51 -3.20
C CYS A 69 -7.16 -5.02 -3.50
N CYS A 70 -7.21 -5.43 -4.78
CA CYS A 70 -7.30 -6.83 -5.20
C CYS A 70 -8.47 -7.53 -4.48
N ASN A 71 -8.22 -8.70 -3.87
CA ASN A 71 -9.24 -9.47 -3.15
C ASN A 71 -9.50 -8.96 -1.71
N GLY A 72 -8.99 -7.79 -1.34
CA GLY A 72 -9.28 -7.14 -0.05
C GLY A 72 -8.38 -7.52 1.13
N ALA A 73 -7.40 -8.42 0.96
CA ALA A 73 -6.58 -8.90 2.08
C ALA A 73 -5.88 -7.78 2.88
N GLU A 74 -5.31 -6.78 2.21
CA GLU A 74 -4.68 -5.62 2.87
C GLU A 74 -5.69 -4.76 3.67
N ALA A 75 -6.92 -4.62 3.17
CA ALA A 75 -7.98 -3.87 3.85
C ALA A 75 -8.41 -4.57 5.14
N PHE A 76 -8.58 -5.90 5.10
CA PHE A 76 -8.96 -6.67 6.27
C PHE A 76 -7.83 -6.81 7.29
N THR A 77 -6.57 -6.95 6.86
CA THR A 77 -5.42 -6.88 7.78
C THR A 77 -5.40 -5.54 8.52
N LEU A 78 -5.63 -4.42 7.81
CA LEU A 78 -5.67 -3.10 8.43
C LEU A 78 -6.86 -2.95 9.38
N SER A 79 -8.05 -3.42 8.99
CA SER A 79 -9.25 -3.39 9.83
C SER A 79 -9.04 -4.15 11.15
N HIS A 80 -8.53 -5.37 11.06
CA HIS A 80 -8.14 -6.18 12.23
C HIS A 80 -7.16 -5.43 13.14
N LEU A 81 -6.08 -4.89 12.57
CA LEU A 81 -5.05 -4.19 13.34
C LEU A 81 -5.62 -2.96 14.06
N LEU A 82 -6.42 -2.14 13.38
CA LEU A 82 -7.02 -0.95 13.98
C LEU A 82 -8.00 -1.32 15.09
N LYS A 83 -8.82 -2.37 14.92
CA LYS A 83 -9.71 -2.86 15.97
C LYS A 83 -8.96 -3.39 17.18
N SER A 84 -7.90 -4.16 16.96
CA SER A 84 -7.09 -4.76 18.03
C SER A 84 -6.32 -3.69 18.82
N LYS A 85 -5.70 -2.72 18.15
CA LYS A 85 -4.82 -1.71 18.78
C LYS A 85 -5.54 -0.46 19.23
N PHE A 86 -6.66 -0.10 18.59
CA PHE A 86 -7.41 1.12 18.87
C PHE A 86 -8.92 0.81 18.93
N PRO A 87 -9.40 0.08 19.95
CA PRO A 87 -10.78 -0.42 19.98
C PRO A 87 -11.87 0.67 19.93
N ASN A 88 -11.54 1.89 20.40
CA ASN A 88 -12.43 3.04 20.39
C ASN A 88 -12.33 3.89 19.10
N LEU A 89 -11.36 3.61 18.23
CA LEU A 89 -11.18 4.36 16.98
C LEU A 89 -12.32 4.01 16.02
N LYS A 90 -13.03 5.04 15.56
CA LYS A 90 -13.99 4.90 14.47
C LYS A 90 -13.25 5.08 13.15
N PHE A 91 -13.46 4.18 12.21
CA PHE A 91 -12.83 4.24 10.91
C PHE A 91 -13.71 3.61 9.84
N ARG A 92 -13.46 4.01 8.59
CA ARG A 92 -14.09 3.46 7.40
C ARG A 92 -13.01 3.20 6.34
N ILE A 93 -12.97 1.98 5.82
CA ILE A 93 -12.05 1.58 4.75
C ILE A 93 -12.84 1.39 3.46
N ARG A 94 -12.46 2.13 2.42
CA ARG A 94 -12.98 1.96 1.05
C ARG A 94 -11.88 1.40 0.16
N GLY A 95 -12.03 0.16 -0.29
CA GLY A 95 -11.15 -0.50 -1.24
C GLY A 95 -11.66 -0.37 -2.67
N PHE A 96 -10.77 -0.02 -3.59
CA PHE A 96 -11.07 0.08 -5.02
C PHE A 96 -10.07 -0.69 -5.87
N ASP A 97 -10.57 -1.33 -6.91
CA ASP A 97 -9.77 -2.00 -7.95
C ASP A 97 -10.47 -1.82 -9.31
N ILE A 98 -9.70 -1.88 -10.39
CA ILE A 98 -10.23 -1.77 -11.75
C ILE A 98 -10.75 -3.11 -12.28
N VAL A 99 -10.36 -4.23 -11.64
CA VAL A 99 -10.72 -5.60 -12.04
C VAL A 99 -12.00 -6.01 -11.29
N PRO A 100 -13.17 -6.12 -11.96
CA PRO A 100 -14.42 -6.43 -11.27
C PRO A 100 -14.41 -7.77 -10.55
N GLU A 101 -13.70 -8.77 -11.10
CA GLU A 101 -13.68 -10.13 -10.57
C GLU A 101 -13.04 -10.20 -9.18
N VAL A 102 -11.96 -9.44 -8.93
CA VAL A 102 -11.31 -9.41 -7.61
C VAL A 102 -12.12 -8.60 -6.60
N ILE A 103 -12.87 -7.59 -7.04
CA ILE A 103 -13.83 -6.86 -6.20
C ILE A 103 -14.98 -7.77 -5.79
N SER A 104 -15.55 -8.52 -6.74
CA SER A 104 -16.58 -9.51 -6.43
C SER A 104 -16.07 -10.54 -5.41
N GLN A 105 -14.83 -11.03 -5.58
CA GLN A 105 -14.21 -11.91 -4.59
C GLN A 105 -14.06 -11.25 -3.21
N ALA A 106 -13.55 -10.02 -3.14
CA ALA A 106 -13.39 -9.27 -1.89
C ALA A 106 -14.72 -9.07 -1.16
N GLN A 107 -15.80 -8.80 -1.90
CA GLN A 107 -17.15 -8.65 -1.38
C GLN A 107 -17.73 -9.94 -0.80
N THR A 108 -17.26 -11.12 -1.23
CA THR A 108 -17.68 -12.39 -0.60
C THR A 108 -17.12 -12.57 0.80
N GLN A 109 -15.98 -11.91 1.10
CA GLN A 109 -15.26 -12.02 2.37
C GLN A 109 -14.81 -13.46 2.71
N LYS A 110 -14.80 -14.34 1.70
CA LYS A 110 -14.44 -15.75 1.83
C LYS A 110 -13.07 -16.00 1.19
N TYR A 111 -12.27 -16.81 1.86
CA TYR A 111 -10.92 -17.17 1.44
C TYR A 111 -10.69 -18.65 1.67
N THR A 112 -9.96 -19.28 0.76
CA THR A 112 -9.45 -20.64 0.98
C THR A 112 -8.34 -20.62 2.03
N ARG A 113 -8.06 -21.77 2.64
CA ARG A 113 -6.90 -21.93 3.53
C ARG A 113 -5.60 -21.44 2.87
N ASP A 114 -5.36 -21.77 1.61
CA ASP A 114 -4.13 -21.37 0.92
C ASP A 114 -4.02 -19.86 0.75
N GLU A 115 -5.14 -19.15 0.50
CA GLU A 115 -5.16 -17.69 0.44
C GLU A 115 -4.91 -17.04 1.82
N VAL A 116 -5.47 -17.61 2.88
CA VAL A 116 -5.27 -17.13 4.26
C VAL A 116 -3.80 -17.25 4.67
N TYR A 117 -3.19 -18.41 4.41
CA TYR A 117 -1.82 -18.73 4.84
C TYR A 117 -0.75 -18.48 3.75
N CYS A 118 -1.09 -17.80 2.66
CA CYS A 118 -0.16 -17.53 1.56
C CYS A 118 1.06 -16.71 2.02
N GLY A 119 0.85 -15.76 2.93
CA GLY A 119 1.88 -14.85 3.40
C GLY A 119 2.74 -15.43 4.54
N PRO A 120 4.06 -15.21 4.55
CA PRO A 120 4.97 -15.79 5.56
C PRO A 120 4.83 -15.17 6.96
N PHE A 121 4.04 -14.11 7.09
CA PHE A 121 3.87 -13.34 8.33
C PHE A 121 2.50 -13.55 8.99
N VAL A 122 1.67 -14.42 8.42
CA VAL A 122 0.36 -14.79 8.97
C VAL A 122 0.56 -15.71 10.17
N THR A 123 0.00 -15.33 11.33
CA THR A 123 0.05 -16.12 12.56
C THR A 123 -1.29 -16.78 12.82
N GLU A 124 -1.30 -17.89 13.58
CA GLU A 124 -2.55 -18.54 14.00
C GLU A 124 -3.43 -17.62 14.86
N GLU A 125 -2.82 -16.74 15.66
CA GLU A 125 -3.52 -15.71 16.43
C GLU A 125 -4.30 -14.75 15.52
N PHE A 126 -3.64 -14.21 14.49
CA PHE A 126 -4.31 -13.36 13.52
C PHE A 126 -5.48 -14.08 12.84
N VAL A 127 -5.27 -15.34 12.44
CA VAL A 127 -6.32 -16.12 11.78
C VAL A 127 -7.51 -16.33 12.72
N ALA A 128 -7.25 -16.73 13.96
CA ALA A 128 -8.28 -16.95 14.97
C ALA A 128 -9.06 -15.67 15.32
N GLU A 129 -8.40 -14.52 15.31
CA GLU A 129 -9.03 -13.23 15.61
C GLU A 129 -9.76 -12.61 14.40
N THR A 130 -9.40 -12.99 13.17
CA THR A 130 -9.90 -12.33 11.95
C THR A 130 -10.94 -13.14 11.20
N PHE A 131 -10.91 -14.47 11.32
CA PHE A 131 -11.76 -15.35 10.52
C PHE A 131 -12.56 -16.32 11.40
N ASP A 132 -13.73 -16.67 10.90
CA ASP A 132 -14.42 -17.89 11.28
C ASP A 132 -14.14 -18.97 10.24
N LYS A 133 -13.81 -20.18 10.70
CA LYS A 133 -13.66 -21.34 9.80
C LYS A 133 -15.05 -21.92 9.53
N ILE A 134 -15.45 -21.95 8.26
CA ILE A 134 -16.65 -22.63 7.80
C ILE A 134 -16.28 -23.99 7.17
N ASP A 135 -17.28 -24.73 6.68
CA ASP A 135 -17.06 -26.04 6.06
C ASP A 135 -16.14 -25.96 4.82
N ASN A 136 -15.41 -27.04 4.54
CA ASN A 136 -14.50 -27.20 3.39
C ASN A 136 -13.25 -26.29 3.37
N ASP A 137 -12.63 -26.03 4.52
CA ASP A 137 -11.41 -25.20 4.63
C ASP A 137 -11.56 -23.79 4.04
N VAL A 138 -12.79 -23.28 4.04
CA VAL A 138 -13.10 -21.90 3.72
C VAL A 138 -13.13 -21.10 5.01
N TYR A 139 -12.56 -19.91 4.95
CA TYR A 139 -12.49 -18.94 6.04
C TYR A 139 -13.31 -17.73 5.63
N ILE A 140 -14.16 -17.24 6.53
CA ILE A 140 -14.93 -16.01 6.33
C ILE A 140 -14.46 -14.94 7.31
N ILE A 141 -14.33 -13.70 6.85
CA ILE A 141 -13.95 -12.57 7.72
C ILE A 141 -15.04 -12.37 8.78
N LYS A 142 -14.63 -12.20 10.04
CA LYS A 142 -15.56 -11.93 11.13
C LYS A 142 -16.28 -10.59 10.94
N PRO A 143 -17.58 -10.48 11.31
CA PRO A 143 -18.37 -9.27 11.09
C PRO A 143 -17.73 -7.99 11.62
N GLU A 144 -17.12 -8.01 12.80
CA GLU A 144 -16.47 -6.85 13.42
C GLU A 144 -15.27 -6.32 12.62
N ILE A 145 -14.61 -7.19 11.85
CA ILE A 145 -13.52 -6.83 10.93
C ILE A 145 -14.08 -6.38 9.58
N ALA A 146 -15.18 -7.00 9.13
CA ALA A 146 -15.79 -6.73 7.84
C ALA A 146 -16.61 -5.43 7.79
N ASN A 147 -17.36 -5.12 8.84
CA ASN A 147 -18.31 -4.01 8.90
C ASN A 147 -17.74 -2.63 8.50
N PRO A 148 -16.51 -2.22 8.89
CA PRO A 148 -15.97 -0.93 8.48
C PRO A 148 -15.39 -0.93 7.06
N VAL A 149 -15.43 -2.04 6.33
CA VAL A 149 -14.76 -2.22 5.03
C VAL A 149 -15.78 -2.33 3.90
N GLN A 150 -15.57 -1.56 2.84
CA GLN A 150 -16.40 -1.56 1.63
C GLN A 150 -15.53 -1.68 0.40
N PHE A 151 -16.00 -2.43 -0.60
CA PHE A 151 -15.30 -2.61 -1.87
C PHE A 151 -16.17 -2.20 -3.06
N ALA A 152 -15.56 -1.53 -4.03
CA ALA A 152 -16.21 -1.17 -5.28
C ALA A 152 -15.20 -1.13 -6.44
N VAL A 153 -15.69 -1.22 -7.67
CA VAL A 153 -14.85 -0.97 -8.84
C VAL A 153 -14.54 0.52 -8.92
N GLY A 154 -13.28 0.88 -9.17
CA GLY A 154 -12.86 2.27 -9.27
C GLY A 154 -11.49 2.44 -9.93
N ASP A 155 -11.36 3.46 -10.77
CA ASP A 155 -10.12 3.80 -11.46
C ASP A 155 -9.56 5.15 -10.96
N MET A 156 -8.32 5.15 -10.48
CA MET A 156 -7.64 6.37 -10.03
C MET A 156 -7.34 7.38 -11.16
N LEU A 157 -7.51 6.98 -12.42
CA LEU A 157 -7.43 7.87 -13.59
C LEU A 157 -8.79 8.49 -13.96
N ASP A 158 -9.90 7.99 -13.44
CA ASP A 158 -11.22 8.56 -13.63
C ASP A 158 -11.40 9.79 -12.72
N LYS A 159 -11.29 10.98 -13.30
CA LYS A 159 -11.34 12.24 -12.54
C LYS A 159 -12.71 12.50 -11.89
N PRO A 160 -13.86 12.34 -12.58
CA PRO A 160 -15.18 12.37 -11.94
C PRO A 160 -15.29 11.45 -10.72
N PHE A 161 -14.86 10.19 -10.87
CA PHE A 161 -14.86 9.24 -9.76
C PHE A 161 -13.97 9.70 -8.60
N MET A 162 -12.72 10.10 -8.88
CA MET A 162 -11.79 10.59 -7.85
C MET A 162 -12.37 11.79 -7.09
N ASN A 163 -12.98 12.74 -7.81
CA ASN A 163 -13.60 13.91 -7.19
C ASN A 163 -14.78 13.55 -6.26
N SER A 164 -15.44 12.41 -6.48
CA SER A 164 -16.57 11.95 -5.66
C SER A 164 -16.16 11.37 -4.30
N LEU A 165 -14.88 11.01 -4.11
CA LEU A 165 -14.42 10.28 -2.94
C LEU A 165 -14.26 11.14 -1.68
N GLY A 166 -14.22 12.46 -1.83
CA GLY A 166 -13.93 13.41 -0.75
C GLY A 166 -12.48 13.36 -0.27
N LYS A 167 -12.20 14.06 0.82
CA LYS A 167 -10.87 14.05 1.46
C LYS A 167 -10.70 12.84 2.36
N VAL A 168 -9.47 12.32 2.45
CA VAL A 168 -9.16 11.09 3.20
C VAL A 168 -8.04 11.33 4.20
N ASP A 169 -8.00 10.56 5.28
CA ASP A 169 -6.94 10.63 6.28
C ASP A 169 -5.78 9.71 5.93
N LEU A 170 -6.07 8.47 5.54
CA LEU A 170 -5.07 7.51 5.07
C LEU A 170 -5.38 7.08 3.63
N LEU A 171 -4.39 7.19 2.74
CA LEU A 171 -4.52 6.83 1.34
C LEU A 171 -3.46 5.82 0.95
N PHE A 172 -3.87 4.66 0.44
CA PHE A 172 -2.97 3.61 0.00
C PHE A 172 -3.07 3.45 -1.52
N ALA A 173 -1.92 3.44 -2.19
CA ALA A 173 -1.78 3.08 -3.60
C ALA A 173 -0.49 2.28 -3.76
N GLN A 174 -0.54 1.02 -3.32
CA GLN A 174 0.64 0.18 -3.21
C GLN A 174 0.75 -0.79 -4.38
N ASN A 175 1.96 -0.93 -4.91
CA ASN A 175 2.28 -1.94 -5.92
C ASN A 175 1.46 -1.82 -7.22
N VAL A 176 0.93 -0.62 -7.50
CA VAL A 176 0.04 -0.36 -8.64
C VAL A 176 0.66 0.55 -9.71
N LEU A 177 1.30 1.66 -9.33
CA LEU A 177 1.66 2.71 -10.30
C LEU A 177 2.71 2.31 -11.33
N PHE A 178 3.56 1.31 -11.06
CA PHE A 178 4.53 0.80 -12.04
C PHE A 178 3.87 0.07 -13.21
N HIS A 179 2.60 -0.32 -13.09
CA HIS A 179 1.80 -0.90 -14.18
C HIS A 179 1.33 0.16 -15.18
N LEU A 180 1.38 1.45 -14.82
CA LEU A 180 1.01 2.54 -15.71
C LEU A 180 2.22 3.03 -16.52
N PRO A 181 2.03 3.47 -17.78
CA PRO A 181 3.01 4.27 -18.49
C PRO A 181 3.37 5.54 -17.70
N PRO A 182 4.59 6.10 -17.84
CA PRO A 182 5.03 7.23 -17.02
C PRO A 182 4.10 8.47 -17.01
N PRO A 183 3.47 8.88 -18.13
CA PRO A 183 2.50 9.98 -18.10
C PRO A 183 1.27 9.66 -17.23
N LYS A 184 0.69 8.47 -17.39
CA LYS A 184 -0.47 8.02 -16.62
C LYS A 184 -0.13 7.79 -15.13
N SER A 185 1.08 7.33 -14.83
CA SER A 185 1.56 7.20 -13.45
C SER A 185 1.62 8.56 -12.74
N LYS A 186 2.05 9.63 -13.43
CA LYS A 186 2.05 10.99 -12.90
C LYS A 186 0.65 11.55 -12.70
N GLU A 187 -0.24 11.30 -13.67
CA GLU A 187 -1.66 11.68 -13.61
C GLU A 187 -2.36 11.02 -12.41
N ALA A 188 -2.21 9.70 -12.26
CA ALA A 188 -2.72 8.95 -11.12
C ALA A 188 -2.16 9.49 -9.78
N PHE A 189 -0.85 9.75 -9.71
CA PHE A 189 -0.26 10.34 -8.49
C PHE A 189 -0.86 11.71 -8.16
N ALA A 190 -1.07 12.57 -9.15
CA ALA A 190 -1.70 13.87 -8.93
C ALA A 190 -3.13 13.71 -8.42
N ASN A 191 -3.93 12.82 -9.00
CA ASN A 191 -5.29 12.54 -8.54
C ASN A 191 -5.31 12.00 -7.11
N LEU A 192 -4.35 11.15 -6.72
CA LEU A 192 -4.21 10.67 -5.34
C LEU A 192 -3.90 11.82 -4.37
N VAL A 193 -2.97 12.72 -4.72
CA VAL A 193 -2.66 13.89 -3.87
C VAL A 193 -3.87 14.81 -3.71
N ASP A 194 -4.72 14.94 -4.73
CA ASP A 194 -5.94 15.74 -4.65
C ASP A 194 -6.95 15.22 -3.61
N LEU A 195 -6.85 13.96 -3.17
CA LEU A 195 -7.67 13.41 -2.09
C LEU A 195 -7.13 13.74 -0.69
N LEU A 196 -5.87 14.19 -0.58
CA LEU A 196 -5.24 14.48 0.70
C LEU A 196 -5.72 15.85 1.23
N LYS A 197 -5.77 15.95 2.56
CA LYS A 197 -5.91 17.18 3.35
C LYS A 197 -4.68 17.31 4.26
N PRO A 198 -4.40 18.49 4.84
CA PRO A 198 -3.37 18.60 5.87
C PRO A 198 -3.60 17.56 6.98
N GLY A 199 -2.53 16.89 7.39
CA GLY A 199 -2.54 15.74 8.30
C GLY A 199 -2.64 14.37 7.61
N SER A 200 -3.09 14.28 6.35
CA SER A 200 -3.26 13.00 5.68
C SER A 200 -1.94 12.28 5.44
N THR A 201 -1.96 10.95 5.44
CA THR A 201 -0.81 10.10 5.14
C THR A 201 -1.04 9.24 3.89
N LEU A 202 -0.12 9.32 2.94
CA LEU A 202 -0.07 8.58 1.69
C LEU A 202 0.94 7.42 1.77
N PHE A 203 0.47 6.21 1.50
CA PHE A 203 1.25 4.99 1.36
C PHE A 203 1.45 4.68 -0.13
N ILE A 204 2.64 4.98 -0.65
CA ILE A 204 2.97 4.92 -2.08
C ILE A 204 4.20 4.04 -2.33
N ASN A 205 3.91 2.75 -2.51
CA ASN A 205 4.88 1.76 -2.95
C ASN A 205 4.63 1.35 -4.41
N GLY A 206 5.65 0.82 -5.09
CA GLY A 206 5.48 0.30 -6.43
C GLY A 206 5.29 1.39 -7.50
N MET A 207 6.15 2.39 -7.46
CA MET A 207 6.26 3.46 -8.44
C MET A 207 7.72 3.56 -8.89
N ASP A 208 7.98 4.16 -10.07
CA ASP A 208 9.35 4.56 -10.42
C ASP A 208 9.94 5.46 -9.33
N THR A 209 11.12 5.08 -8.84
CA THR A 209 11.74 5.72 -7.67
C THR A 209 12.12 7.18 -7.95
N ASP A 210 12.70 7.46 -9.12
CA ASP A 210 13.11 8.81 -9.48
C ASP A 210 11.87 9.72 -9.64
N MET A 211 10.78 9.19 -10.18
CA MET A 211 9.49 9.87 -10.25
C MET A 211 8.91 10.14 -8.85
N ARG A 212 8.88 9.16 -7.95
CA ARG A 212 8.38 9.34 -6.58
C ARG A 212 9.13 10.44 -5.84
N ILE A 213 10.48 10.44 -5.92
CA ILE A 213 11.29 11.51 -5.28
C ILE A 213 10.88 12.88 -5.81
N LYS A 214 10.76 13.05 -7.12
CA LYS A 214 10.40 14.33 -7.75
C LYS A 214 8.99 14.78 -7.36
N LEU A 215 8.01 13.88 -7.42
CA LEU A 215 6.61 14.23 -7.16
C LEU A 215 6.35 14.49 -5.67
N THR A 216 6.89 13.67 -4.78
CA THR A 216 6.72 13.91 -3.33
C THR A 216 7.30 15.25 -2.89
N LYS A 217 8.44 15.67 -3.46
CA LYS A 217 8.97 17.03 -3.25
C LYS A 217 8.06 18.11 -3.83
N ARG A 218 7.61 17.93 -5.08
CA ARG A 218 6.74 18.90 -5.77
C ARG A 218 5.45 19.18 -5.00
N TYR A 219 4.87 18.16 -4.38
CA TYR A 219 3.61 18.25 -3.66
C TYR A 219 3.77 18.47 -2.14
N GLY A 220 4.98 18.74 -1.65
CA GLY A 220 5.20 19.03 -0.22
C GLY A 220 4.92 17.83 0.70
N LEU A 221 5.10 16.60 0.21
CA LEU A 221 4.89 15.39 0.99
C LEU A 221 6.14 15.05 1.78
N ASP A 222 6.03 14.97 3.10
CA ASP A 222 7.15 14.70 4.01
C ASP A 222 7.29 13.20 4.27
N PRO A 223 8.49 12.62 4.10
CA PRO A 223 8.70 11.20 4.35
C PRO A 223 8.61 10.89 5.85
N LEU A 224 7.94 9.79 6.20
CA LEU A 224 8.02 9.25 7.54
C LEU A 224 9.37 8.52 7.72
N GLU A 225 10.24 9.05 8.58
CA GLU A 225 11.55 8.47 8.88
C GLU A 225 11.48 7.37 9.95
N TYR A 226 10.66 6.35 9.68
CA TYR A 226 10.42 5.23 10.60
C TYR A 226 10.37 3.89 9.84
N LEU A 227 11.14 2.90 10.29
CA LEU A 227 11.24 1.55 9.71
C LEU A 227 11.47 1.49 8.19
N ILE A 228 12.17 2.48 7.61
CA ILE A 228 12.31 2.60 6.14
C ILE A 228 13.00 1.37 5.54
N GLU A 229 14.04 0.84 6.19
CA GLU A 229 14.80 -0.31 5.65
C GLU A 229 14.01 -1.60 5.78
N GLU A 230 13.33 -1.78 6.91
CA GLU A 230 12.50 -2.93 7.26
C GLU A 230 11.30 -3.03 6.30
N ILE A 231 10.53 -1.94 6.15
CA ILE A 231 9.43 -1.85 5.17
C ILE A 231 9.95 -2.08 3.74
N HIS A 232 11.13 -1.57 3.41
CA HIS A 232 11.73 -1.81 2.12
C HIS A 232 12.00 -3.31 1.89
N ASN A 233 12.52 -4.00 2.91
CA ASN A 233 12.89 -5.40 2.85
C ASN A 233 11.68 -6.33 2.78
N ASP A 234 10.59 -6.04 3.51
CA ASP A 234 9.31 -6.76 3.38
C ASP A 234 8.89 -6.83 1.90
N ALA A 235 8.93 -5.69 1.23
CA ALA A 235 8.54 -5.57 -0.17
C ALA A 235 9.50 -6.17 -1.20
N ARG A 236 10.68 -6.64 -0.79
CA ARG A 236 11.60 -7.38 -1.67
C ARG A 236 11.27 -8.86 -1.71
N VAL A 237 10.65 -9.41 -0.65
CA VAL A 237 10.19 -10.81 -0.61
C VAL A 237 9.29 -11.09 -1.82
N ASP A 238 8.34 -10.20 -2.09
CA ASP A 238 7.40 -10.33 -3.21
C ASP A 238 7.99 -10.12 -4.61
N ARG A 239 9.10 -9.36 -4.73
CA ARG A 239 9.57 -8.85 -6.04
C ARG A 239 10.79 -9.58 -6.60
N GLY A 240 11.36 -10.51 -5.84
CA GLY A 240 12.46 -11.38 -6.24
C GLY A 240 13.81 -10.67 -6.43
N ALA A 241 14.87 -11.46 -6.60
CA ALA A 241 16.26 -10.97 -6.70
C ALA A 241 16.61 -10.31 -8.06
N GLY A 242 15.74 -10.48 -9.07
CA GLY A 242 15.91 -10.02 -10.45
C GLY A 242 15.56 -8.55 -10.70
N TRP A 243 15.82 -7.65 -9.75
CA TRP A 243 15.30 -6.27 -9.76
C TRP A 243 15.60 -5.48 -11.04
N ALA A 244 16.75 -5.72 -11.67
CA ALA A 244 17.15 -5.05 -12.91
C ALA A 244 16.59 -5.70 -14.20
N GLY A 245 15.73 -6.72 -14.10
CA GLY A 245 15.12 -7.43 -15.23
C GLY A 245 13.62 -7.18 -15.43
N ALA A 246 13.01 -6.42 -14.53
CA ALA A 246 11.56 -6.27 -14.42
C ALA A 246 11.20 -4.81 -14.08
N TYR A 247 10.15 -4.25 -14.70
CA TYR A 247 9.70 -2.88 -14.39
C TYR A 247 9.11 -2.77 -12.97
N TRP A 248 8.68 -3.90 -12.42
CA TRP A 248 8.17 -4.02 -11.06
C TRP A 248 9.28 -4.24 -10.03
N GLY A 249 10.52 -4.51 -10.45
CA GLY A 249 11.65 -4.82 -9.56
C GLY A 249 11.98 -3.68 -8.59
N ARG A 250 12.41 -4.03 -7.37
CA ARG A 250 12.85 -3.04 -6.36
C ARG A 250 14.38 -3.02 -6.29
N GLU A 251 15.00 -1.87 -6.53
CA GLU A 251 16.44 -1.72 -6.28
C GLU A 251 16.76 -2.07 -4.81
N PRO A 252 17.92 -2.69 -4.51
CA PRO A 252 18.33 -2.95 -3.15
C PRO A 252 18.41 -1.67 -2.33
N PHE A 253 18.12 -1.80 -1.03
CA PHE A 253 18.25 -0.71 -0.09
C PHE A 253 19.68 -0.14 -0.07
N SER A 254 19.81 1.18 -0.02
CA SER A 254 21.12 1.84 0.05
C SER A 254 21.04 3.23 0.66
N ARG A 255 21.85 3.49 1.69
CA ARG A 255 22.06 4.82 2.28
C ARG A 255 23.09 5.69 1.54
N SER A 256 23.54 5.27 0.36
CA SER A 256 24.69 5.92 -0.32
C SER A 256 24.37 7.25 -1.00
N THR A 257 23.09 7.58 -1.21
CA THR A 257 22.66 8.84 -1.84
C THR A 257 22.17 9.82 -0.79
N LYS A 258 22.37 11.13 -0.99
CA LYS A 258 21.81 12.18 -0.11
C LYS A 258 20.29 12.06 0.07
N GLU A 259 19.59 11.59 -0.97
CA GLU A 259 18.14 11.42 -1.01
C GLU A 259 17.66 10.02 -0.58
N TRP A 260 18.48 9.24 0.15
CA TRP A 260 18.16 7.84 0.42
C TRP A 260 16.82 7.66 1.17
N VAL A 261 16.45 8.62 2.03
CA VAL A 261 15.17 8.63 2.76
C VAL A 261 14.01 8.64 1.76
N ARG A 262 13.85 9.69 0.94
CA ARG A 262 12.79 9.77 -0.08
C ARG A 262 12.88 8.67 -1.14
N LYS A 263 14.11 8.20 -1.41
CA LYS A 263 14.35 7.09 -2.33
C LYS A 263 13.72 5.80 -1.85
N HIS A 264 13.80 5.49 -0.55
CA HIS A 264 13.39 4.19 -0.03
C HIS A 264 12.07 4.21 0.76
N CYS A 265 11.70 5.36 1.32
CA CYS A 265 10.46 5.57 2.04
C CYS A 265 9.23 5.40 1.12
N THR A 266 8.16 4.85 1.70
CA THR A 266 6.87 4.60 1.04
C THR A 266 5.71 5.23 1.79
N ILE A 267 5.95 5.90 2.92
CA ILE A 267 4.93 6.53 3.76
C ILE A 267 5.24 8.02 3.81
N PHE A 268 4.29 8.85 3.39
CA PHE A 268 4.48 10.30 3.35
C PHE A 268 3.28 11.03 3.92
N SER A 269 3.50 12.06 4.73
CA SER A 269 2.43 12.87 5.29
C SER A 269 2.36 14.23 4.57
N LEU A 270 1.15 14.75 4.38
CA LEU A 270 0.92 16.12 3.94
C LEU A 270 0.75 16.97 5.20
N ARG A 271 1.72 17.83 5.50
CA ARG A 271 1.69 18.72 6.68
C ARG A 271 1.21 20.11 6.33
#